data_AF-A0A9X8YRP2-F1
#
_entry.id   AF-A0A9X8YRP2-F1
#
_cell.length_a   1.000
_cell.length_b   1.000
_cell.length_c   1.000
_cell.angle_alpha   90.00
_cell.angle_beta   90.00
_cell.angle_gamma   90.00
#
_symmetry.space_group_name_H-M   'P 1'
#
loop_
_entity.id
_entity.type
_entity.pdbx_description
1 polymer ?
#
loop_
_entity_poly.entity_id
_entity_poly.type
_entity_poly.pdbx_seq_one_letter_code
_entity_poly.pdbx_strand_id
1 'polypeptide(L)'
;MRNWQVPTRRSALFLALLAVTGPALHAEDAMNSTSSHFAYIGTYNPNGEGVYRVQVDPASGALSHATLVSNVPNPAQLTLSADGKTLYVASEVADFNGGKHGGITAYRINPADGALTQLNQVDSQGAGPVYLSPTPDGRHLLVANYVSGSVAAFPI
;
A
#
# COMPACT_ATOMS: atom_id res chain seq x y z
N MET A 1 -96.71 4.98 19.77
CA MET A 1 -95.90 6.21 19.59
C MET A 1 -95.04 5.98 18.35
N ARG A 2 -95.54 6.37 17.15
CA ARG A 2 -95.11 7.51 16.30
C ARG A 2 -93.60 7.55 16.01
N ASN A 3 -93.18 7.26 14.76
CA ASN A 3 -92.86 8.20 13.64
C ASN A 3 -91.31 8.38 13.56
N TRP A 4 -90.59 8.59 12.45
CA TRP A 4 -90.78 8.65 11.00
C TRP A 4 -89.35 8.66 10.36
N GLN A 5 -89.27 8.50 9.04
CA GLN A 5 -88.11 8.27 8.17
C GLN A 5 -87.11 9.44 7.88
N VAL A 6 -85.83 9.04 7.59
CA VAL A 6 -84.69 9.49 6.67
C VAL A 6 -84.58 10.95 6.14
N PRO A 7 -83.52 11.41 5.41
CA PRO A 7 -82.14 10.95 5.11
C PRO A 7 -81.05 12.09 5.22
N THR A 8 -79.73 11.93 5.04
CA THR A 8 -79.03 11.97 3.73
C THR A 8 -77.49 12.06 3.88
N ARG A 9 -76.81 11.36 2.95
CA ARG A 9 -75.53 11.63 2.25
C ARG A 9 -74.59 12.74 2.79
N ARG A 10 -73.28 12.42 2.87
CA ARG A 10 -72.24 12.90 1.92
C ARG A 10 -70.81 12.46 2.31
N SER A 11 -70.13 11.89 1.32
CA SER A 11 -68.74 12.10 0.94
C SER A 11 -67.59 11.63 1.85
N ALA A 12 -66.76 10.80 1.24
CA ALA A 12 -65.43 10.41 1.66
C ALA A 12 -64.47 11.60 1.82
N LEU A 13 -63.53 11.49 2.77
CA LEU A 13 -62.23 12.15 2.70
C LEU A 13 -61.15 11.11 3.03
N PHE A 14 -60.40 10.71 2.01
CA PHE A 14 -59.12 10.04 2.17
C PHE A 14 -58.11 11.06 2.72
N LEU A 15 -57.58 10.83 3.91
CA LEU A 15 -56.38 11.50 4.37
C LEU A 15 -55.18 10.75 3.78
N ALA A 16 -54.67 11.27 2.66
CA ALA A 16 -53.36 10.90 2.15
C ALA A 16 -52.28 11.53 3.06
N LEU A 17 -51.57 10.69 3.81
CA LEU A 17 -50.36 11.08 4.51
C LEU A 17 -49.25 11.20 3.46
N LEU A 18 -48.92 12.42 3.04
CA LEU A 18 -47.72 12.69 2.25
C LEU A 18 -46.50 12.40 3.14
N ALA A 19 -45.93 11.21 3.01
CA ALA A 19 -44.55 10.99 3.40
C ALA A 19 -43.69 11.87 2.50
N VAL A 20 -43.13 12.95 3.06
CA VAL A 20 -42.06 13.70 2.43
C VAL A 20 -40.86 12.77 2.39
N THR A 21 -40.69 12.04 1.29
CA THR A 21 -39.44 11.36 0.97
C THR A 21 -38.44 12.44 0.63
N GLY A 22 -37.77 12.99 1.65
CA GLY A 22 -36.52 13.70 1.43
C GLY A 22 -35.54 12.74 0.77
N PRO A 23 -34.76 13.15 -0.22
CA PRO A 23 -33.69 12.31 -0.71
C PRO A 23 -32.75 12.04 0.47
N ALA A 24 -32.66 10.79 0.90
CA ALA A 24 -31.46 10.27 1.53
C ALA A 24 -30.33 10.31 0.48
N LEU A 25 -29.88 11.51 0.14
CA LEU A 25 -28.65 11.71 -0.63
C LEU A 25 -27.60 12.16 0.38
N HIS A 26 -26.53 11.37 0.44
CA HIS A 26 -25.25 11.65 1.09
C HIS A 26 -25.11 11.33 2.58
N ALA A 27 -25.39 10.08 2.96
CA ALA A 27 -24.76 9.50 4.16
C ALA A 27 -24.01 8.16 3.90
N GLU A 28 -24.18 7.52 2.74
CA GLU A 28 -23.48 6.27 2.41
C GLU A 28 -22.08 6.48 1.80
N ASP A 29 -21.78 7.65 1.26
CA ASP A 29 -20.50 7.93 0.57
C ASP A 29 -19.37 8.35 1.52
N ALA A 30 -19.64 8.38 2.83
CA ALA A 30 -18.68 8.75 3.87
C ALA A 30 -18.11 7.54 4.64
N MET A 31 -18.41 6.32 4.20
CA MET A 31 -17.88 5.08 4.75
C MET A 31 -16.87 4.51 3.75
N ASN A 32 -15.62 4.39 4.16
CA ASN A 32 -14.54 3.65 3.48
C ASN A 32 -13.60 4.45 2.55
N SER A 33 -13.11 5.61 3.00
CA SER A 33 -11.70 5.96 2.73
C SER A 33 -10.79 5.07 3.59
N THR A 34 -10.84 3.75 3.37
CA THR A 34 -9.77 2.88 3.87
C THR A 34 -8.57 3.16 3.00
N SER A 35 -7.60 3.88 3.55
CA SER A 35 -6.26 3.92 2.99
C SER A 35 -5.81 2.47 2.75
N SER A 36 -5.60 2.10 1.48
CA SER A 36 -5.09 0.79 1.12
C SER A 36 -3.71 0.62 1.72
N HIS A 37 -3.55 -0.36 2.61
CA HIS A 37 -2.25 -0.69 3.20
C HIS A 37 -1.55 -1.67 2.28
N PHE A 38 -0.31 -1.37 1.91
CA PHE A 38 0.51 -2.25 1.08
C PHE A 38 1.68 -2.78 1.90
N ALA A 39 2.05 -4.05 1.64
CA ALA A 39 3.30 -4.62 2.11
C ALA A 39 4.14 -5.07 0.91
N TYR A 40 5.46 -5.00 1.06
CA TYR A 40 6.44 -5.39 0.05
C TYR A 40 7.30 -6.54 0.59
N ILE A 41 7.50 -7.55 -0.24
CA ILE A 41 8.14 -8.81 0.13
C ILE A 41 9.32 -9.04 -0.82
N GLY A 42 10.52 -9.04 -0.27
CA GLY A 42 11.72 -9.46 -0.98
C GLY A 42 11.83 -10.99 -1.00
N THR A 43 12.42 -11.54 -2.05
CA THR A 43 12.59 -12.99 -2.26
C THR A 43 13.99 -13.31 -2.77
N TYR A 44 14.37 -14.58 -2.70
CA TYR A 44 15.60 -15.09 -3.30
C TYR A 44 15.28 -16.02 -4.46
N ASN A 45 16.04 -15.91 -5.54
CA ASN A 45 16.00 -16.88 -6.63
C ASN A 45 16.53 -18.25 -6.14
N PRO A 46 15.99 -19.39 -6.62
CA PRO A 46 14.94 -19.50 -7.65
C PRO A 46 13.51 -19.53 -7.07
N ASN A 47 13.32 -19.33 -5.77
CA ASN A 47 12.02 -19.48 -5.10
C ASN A 47 11.12 -18.23 -5.19
N GLY A 48 11.65 -17.11 -5.67
CA GLY A 48 10.90 -15.91 -6.03
C GLY A 48 11.71 -15.03 -6.99
N GLU A 49 11.02 -14.13 -7.69
CA GLU A 49 11.57 -13.42 -8.85
C GLU A 49 12.04 -11.99 -8.55
N GLY A 50 11.88 -11.52 -7.31
CA GLY A 50 12.23 -10.15 -6.91
C GLY A 50 11.35 -9.61 -5.78
N VAL A 51 10.81 -8.41 -5.95
CA VAL A 51 9.94 -7.75 -4.97
C VAL A 51 8.48 -7.96 -5.36
N TYR A 52 7.72 -8.53 -4.44
CA TYR A 52 6.27 -8.68 -4.55
C TYR A 52 5.55 -7.65 -3.68
N ARG A 53 4.36 -7.24 -4.11
CA ARG A 53 3.43 -6.39 -3.36
C ARG A 53 2.18 -7.19 -3.02
N VAL A 54 1.68 -7.01 -1.80
CA VAL A 54 0.34 -7.44 -1.37
C VAL A 54 -0.43 -6.24 -0.81
N GLN A 55 -1.76 -6.27 -0.92
CA GLN A 55 -2.64 -5.44 -0.11
C GLN A 55 -2.90 -6.13 1.23
N VAL A 56 -2.94 -5.33 2.30
CA VAL A 56 -3.23 -5.77 3.66
C VAL A 56 -4.59 -5.21 4.05
N ASP A 57 -5.52 -6.10 4.38
CA ASP A 57 -6.80 -5.70 4.96
C ASP A 57 -6.56 -5.12 6.37
N PRO A 58 -6.89 -3.85 6.64
CA PRO A 58 -6.54 -3.21 7.91
C PRO A 58 -7.36 -3.73 9.10
N ALA A 59 -8.47 -4.42 8.88
CA ALA A 59 -9.32 -4.93 9.95
C ALA A 59 -8.93 -6.35 10.39
N SER A 60 -8.55 -7.20 9.43
CA SER A 60 -8.28 -8.62 9.64
C SER A 60 -6.81 -9.00 9.49
N GLY A 61 -6.00 -8.16 8.84
CA GLY A 61 -4.62 -8.47 8.46
C GLY A 61 -4.51 -9.45 7.30
N ALA A 62 -5.62 -9.81 6.63
CA ALA A 62 -5.60 -10.69 5.48
C ALA A 62 -4.78 -10.09 4.33
N LEU A 63 -3.99 -10.92 3.64
CA LEU A 63 -3.16 -10.52 2.52
C LEU A 63 -3.83 -10.88 1.19
N SER A 64 -3.77 -9.97 0.22
CA SER A 64 -4.18 -10.26 -1.15
C SER A 64 -3.21 -11.23 -1.83
N HIS A 65 -3.56 -11.64 -3.05
CA HIS A 65 -2.60 -12.28 -3.93
C HIS A 65 -1.37 -11.38 -4.16
N ALA A 66 -0.18 -11.99 -4.16
CA ALA A 66 1.08 -11.32 -4.40
C ALA A 66 1.21 -10.92 -5.87
N THR A 67 1.62 -9.68 -6.11
CA THR A 67 1.90 -9.15 -7.45
C THR A 67 3.39 -8.83 -7.55
N LEU A 68 4.09 -9.37 -8.55
CA LEU A 68 5.48 -8.98 -8.81
C LEU A 68 5.52 -7.51 -9.25
N VAL A 69 6.30 -6.68 -8.55
CA VAL A 69 6.40 -5.23 -8.80
C VAL A 69 7.83 -4.78 -9.13
N SER A 70 8.83 -5.63 -8.93
CA SER A 70 10.19 -5.43 -9.40
C SER A 70 10.91 -6.77 -9.55
N ASN A 71 11.75 -6.89 -10.57
CA ASN A 71 12.61 -8.04 -10.86
C ASN A 71 14.07 -7.83 -10.41
N VAL A 72 14.32 -6.91 -9.46
CA VAL A 72 15.64 -6.80 -8.81
C VAL A 72 16.02 -8.17 -8.26
N PRO A 73 17.24 -8.67 -8.52
CA PRO A 73 17.65 -9.98 -8.05
C PRO A 73 17.89 -9.97 -6.55
N ASN A 74 17.51 -11.06 -5.89
CA ASN A 74 17.78 -11.33 -4.47
C ASN A 74 17.58 -10.10 -3.54
N PRO A 75 16.40 -9.44 -3.55
CA PRO A 75 16.13 -8.31 -2.68
C PRO A 75 16.04 -8.78 -1.23
N ALA A 76 17.19 -8.81 -0.55
CA ALA A 76 17.36 -9.36 0.79
C ALA A 76 16.76 -8.47 1.87
N GLN A 77 16.77 -7.15 1.65
CA GLN A 77 16.23 -6.21 2.60
C GLN A 77 15.51 -5.05 1.91
N LEU A 78 14.41 -4.63 2.53
CA LEU A 78 13.60 -3.50 2.11
C LEU A 78 13.40 -2.55 3.29
N THR A 79 13.50 -1.25 3.06
CA THR A 79 13.15 -0.22 4.06
C THR A 79 12.51 0.99 3.41
N LEU A 80 11.61 1.65 4.12
CA LEU A 80 10.98 2.88 3.68
C LEU A 80 11.80 4.11 4.07
N SER A 81 11.64 5.20 3.31
CA SER A 81 11.94 6.55 3.80
C SER A 81 11.02 6.92 4.96
N ALA A 82 11.43 7.91 5.76
CA ALA A 82 10.66 8.36 6.93
C ALA A 82 9.23 8.83 6.58
N ASP A 83 9.02 9.35 5.37
CA ASP A 83 7.70 9.77 4.89
C ASP A 83 6.92 8.66 4.17
N GLY A 84 7.47 7.44 4.08
CA GLY A 84 6.85 6.28 3.46
C GLY A 84 6.74 6.32 1.94
N LYS A 85 7.30 7.33 1.26
CA LYS A 85 7.13 7.52 -0.19
C LYS A 85 8.18 6.81 -1.04
N THR A 86 9.32 6.47 -0.45
CA THR A 86 10.42 5.81 -1.13
C THR A 86 10.70 4.47 -0.47
N LEU A 87 10.83 3.42 -1.29
CA LEU A 87 11.27 2.09 -0.89
C LEU A 87 12.71 1.89 -1.34
N TYR A 88 13.62 1.64 -0.40
CA TYR A 88 14.99 1.23 -0.68
C TYR A 88 15.07 -0.29 -0.60
N VAL A 89 15.77 -0.89 -1.55
CA VAL A 89 15.91 -2.34 -1.70
C VAL A 89 17.38 -2.69 -1.84
N ALA A 90 17.89 -3.54 -0.95
CA ALA A 90 19.22 -4.13 -1.04
C ALA A 90 19.16 -5.41 -1.88
N SER A 91 19.88 -5.43 -2.98
CA SER A 91 20.08 -6.61 -3.83
C SER A 91 21.33 -7.34 -3.36
N GLU A 92 21.13 -8.49 -2.70
CA GLU A 92 22.22 -9.32 -2.19
C GLU A 92 22.85 -10.11 -3.33
N VAL A 93 23.73 -9.42 -4.04
CA VAL A 93 24.57 -9.95 -5.11
C VAL A 93 26.02 -9.49 -4.89
N ALA A 94 26.94 -10.07 -5.65
CA ALA A 94 28.36 -9.72 -5.61
C ALA A 94 28.91 -9.35 -7.01
N ASP A 95 28.03 -9.18 -7.97
CA ASP A 95 28.31 -8.96 -9.40
C ASP A 95 27.41 -7.86 -9.98
N PHE A 96 26.93 -6.93 -9.14
CA PHE A 96 26.07 -5.84 -9.58
C PHE A 96 26.73 -5.06 -10.74
N ASN A 97 26.02 -4.95 -11.88
CA ASN A 97 26.52 -4.36 -13.13
C ASN A 97 27.87 -4.90 -13.60
N GLY A 98 28.16 -6.19 -13.36
CA GLY A 98 29.43 -6.83 -13.70
C GLY A 98 30.61 -6.42 -12.79
N GLY A 99 30.33 -5.71 -11.70
CA GLY A 99 31.29 -5.31 -10.68
C GLY A 99 31.60 -6.45 -9.69
N LYS A 100 32.00 -6.07 -8.47
CA LYS A 100 32.31 -6.99 -7.37
C LYS A 100 31.45 -6.76 -6.12
N HIS A 101 30.42 -5.95 -6.25
CA HIS A 101 29.61 -5.43 -5.16
C HIS A 101 28.13 -5.81 -5.36
N GLY A 102 27.31 -5.57 -4.35
CA GLY A 102 25.86 -5.63 -4.47
C GLY A 102 25.25 -4.33 -4.95
N GLY A 103 23.93 -4.32 -5.11
CA GLY A 103 23.18 -3.15 -5.57
C GLY A 103 22.20 -2.61 -4.53
N ILE A 104 21.93 -1.32 -4.59
CA ILE A 104 20.82 -0.68 -3.87
C ILE A 104 19.93 -0.02 -4.90
N THR A 105 18.63 -0.32 -4.88
CA THR A 105 17.64 0.30 -5.76
C THR A 105 16.66 1.12 -4.93
N ALA A 106 16.38 2.35 -5.37
CA ALA A 106 15.33 3.17 -4.77
C ALA A 106 14.12 3.23 -5.69
N TYR A 107 12.93 3.11 -5.12
CA TYR A 107 11.64 3.18 -5.81
C TYR A 107 10.76 4.24 -5.18
N ARG A 108 10.02 4.98 -6.01
CA ARG A 108 8.87 5.76 -5.57
C ARG A 108 7.65 4.86 -5.51
N ILE A 109 6.90 4.95 -4.41
CA ILE A 109 5.65 4.24 -4.21
C ILE A 109 4.49 5.10 -4.75
N ASN A 110 3.65 4.51 -5.60
CA ASN A 110 2.37 5.10 -5.95
C ASN A 110 1.37 4.90 -4.78
N PRO A 111 0.85 5.98 -4.18
CA PRO A 111 -0.06 5.84 -3.03
C PRO A 111 -1.42 5.23 -3.38
N ALA A 112 -1.83 5.26 -4.65
CA ALA A 112 -3.14 4.75 -5.06
C ALA A 112 -3.18 3.22 -5.15
N ASP A 113 -2.10 2.61 -5.65
CA ASP A 113 -2.06 1.18 -5.96
C ASP A 113 -0.82 0.46 -5.40
N GLY A 114 0.13 1.15 -4.76
CA GLY A 114 1.37 0.57 -4.26
C GLY A 114 2.34 0.12 -5.36
N ALA A 115 2.14 0.53 -6.61
CA ALA A 115 3.09 0.26 -7.68
C ALA A 115 4.43 0.96 -7.41
N LEU A 116 5.52 0.34 -7.87
CA LEU A 116 6.87 0.86 -7.72
C LEU A 116 7.35 1.49 -9.03
N THR A 117 7.82 2.72 -8.96
CA THR A 117 8.55 3.38 -10.06
C THR A 117 10.02 3.50 -9.66
N GLN A 118 10.92 2.87 -10.41
CA GLN A 118 12.36 2.96 -10.10
C GLN A 118 12.83 4.41 -10.23
N LEU A 119 13.54 4.90 -9.21
CA LEU A 119 14.16 6.23 -9.20
C LEU A 119 15.59 6.16 -9.70
N ASN A 120 16.40 5.31 -9.06
CA ASN A 120 17.79 5.05 -9.43
C ASN A 120 18.26 3.72 -8.83
N GLN A 121 19.46 3.31 -9.24
CA GLN A 121 20.17 2.17 -8.67
C GLN A 121 21.65 2.52 -8.55
N VAL A 122 22.29 2.10 -7.46
CA VAL A 122 23.69 2.38 -7.18
C VAL A 122 24.41 1.14 -6.67
N ASP A 123 25.74 1.14 -6.82
CA ASP A 123 26.63 0.17 -6.20
C ASP A 123 26.64 0.35 -4.68
N SER A 124 26.45 -0.73 -3.92
CA SER A 124 26.36 -0.73 -2.45
C SER A 124 27.68 -0.44 -1.70
N GLN A 125 28.76 -0.19 -2.43
CA GLN A 125 30.12 0.03 -1.92
C GLN A 125 30.66 -1.15 -1.08
N GLY A 126 30.17 -2.35 -1.39
CA GLY A 126 30.55 -3.63 -0.79
C GLY A 126 29.75 -4.77 -1.41
N ALA A 127 30.08 -6.01 -1.09
CA ALA A 127 29.41 -7.19 -1.64
C ALA A 127 28.33 -7.71 -0.70
N GLY A 128 27.22 -8.20 -1.26
CA GLY A 128 26.13 -8.83 -0.53
C GLY A 128 25.51 -7.94 0.56
N PRO A 129 24.88 -6.80 0.20
CA PRO A 129 24.15 -5.99 1.17
C PRO A 129 22.96 -6.78 1.73
N VAL A 130 22.88 -6.87 3.06
CA VAL A 130 21.85 -7.65 3.78
C VAL A 130 21.00 -6.78 4.72
N TYR A 131 21.37 -5.52 4.92
CA TYR A 131 20.62 -4.62 5.79
C TYR A 131 20.73 -3.17 5.34
N LEU A 132 19.60 -2.45 5.39
CA LEU A 132 19.53 -1.02 5.16
C LEU A 132 18.88 -0.33 6.36
N SER A 133 19.39 0.84 6.73
CA SER A 133 18.82 1.65 7.82
C SER A 133 18.92 3.14 7.49
N PRO A 134 17.79 3.83 7.27
CA PRO A 134 17.79 5.29 7.18
C PRO A 134 18.21 5.89 8.52
N THR A 135 19.03 6.94 8.49
CA THR A 135 19.39 7.67 9.71
C THR A 135 18.19 8.44 10.25
N PRO A 136 18.10 8.69 11.58
CA PRO A 136 16.96 9.40 12.18
C PRO A 136 16.74 10.81 11.64
N ASP A 137 17.79 11.47 11.15
CA ASP A 137 17.69 12.79 10.51
C ASP A 137 17.21 12.73 9.05
N GLY A 138 17.00 11.52 8.52
CA GLY A 138 16.50 11.26 7.17
C GLY A 138 17.47 11.62 6.05
N ARG A 139 18.75 11.88 6.35
CA ARG A 139 19.74 12.35 5.36
C ARG A 139 20.64 11.27 4.80
N HIS A 140 20.71 10.10 5.44
CA HIS A 140 21.57 9.02 4.98
C HIS A 140 20.87 7.65 5.05
N LEU A 141 21.30 6.75 4.17
CA LEU A 141 21.01 5.33 4.22
C LEU A 141 22.28 4.57 4.57
N LEU A 142 22.28 3.88 5.71
CA LEU A 142 23.35 2.99 6.13
C LEU A 142 23.15 1.61 5.51
N VAL A 143 24.22 0.99 5.04
CA VAL A 143 24.20 -0.32 4.37
C VAL A 143 25.21 -1.25 5.00
N ALA A 144 24.77 -2.44 5.39
CA ALA A 144 25.65 -3.52 5.86
C ALA A 144 25.88 -4.53 4.74
N ASN A 145 27.13 -4.65 4.30
CA ASN A 145 27.57 -5.55 3.24
C ASN A 145 28.20 -6.80 3.86
N TYR A 146 27.46 -7.90 3.88
CA TYR A 146 27.83 -9.14 4.56
C TYR A 146 29.04 -9.80 3.91
N VAL A 147 29.00 -9.98 2.58
CA VAL A 147 30.03 -10.75 1.85
C VAL A 147 31.39 -10.05 1.90
N SER A 148 31.41 -8.71 1.81
CA SER A 148 32.66 -7.95 1.92
C SER A 148 33.04 -7.58 3.36
N GLY A 149 32.16 -7.78 4.34
CA GLY A 149 32.40 -7.38 5.73
C GLY A 149 32.57 -5.86 5.90
N SER A 150 31.79 -5.05 5.18
CA SER A 150 31.92 -3.58 5.17
C SER A 150 30.59 -2.88 5.46
N VAL A 151 30.67 -1.59 5.79
CA VAL A 151 29.52 -0.69 5.94
C VAL A 151 29.72 0.51 5.01
N ALA A 152 28.63 0.96 4.40
CA ALA A 152 28.58 2.17 3.58
C ALA A 152 27.48 3.12 4.04
N ALA A 153 27.60 4.40 3.70
CA ALA A 153 26.58 5.42 3.95
C ALA A 153 26.34 6.22 2.66
N PHE A 154 25.07 6.34 2.27
CA PHE A 154 24.64 7.09 1.09
C PHE A 154 23.82 8.29 1.50
N PRO A 155 24.01 9.48 0.91
CA PRO A 155 23.07 10.58 1.08
C PRO A 155 21.72 10.24 0.43
N ILE A 156 20.62 10.57 1.10
CA ILE A 156 19.23 10.36 0.63
C ILE A 156 18.34 11.58 0.82
#